data_AF-A0AAD5K4L6-F1
#
_entry.id   AF-A0AAD5K4L6-F1
#
_cell.length_a   1.000
_cell.length_b   1.000
_cell.length_c   1.000
_cell.angle_alpha   90.00
_cell.angle_beta   90.00
_cell.angle_gamma   90.00
#
_symmetry.space_group_name_H-M   'P 1'
#
loop_
_entity.id
_entity.type
_entity.pdbx_description
1 polymer ?
#
loop_
_entity_poly.entity_id
_entity_poly.type
_entity_poly.pdbx_seq_one_letter_code
_entity_poly.pdbx_strand_id
1 'polypeptide(L)'
;MADKPALRSSTRHEQQGESSTVTKSNGQQQPQQKGLPVPIHPDDAKDKVFTAILKALLKMGNKPSSPKELANVIVKYKYATLG
;
A
#
# COMPACT_ATOMS: atom_id res chain seq x y z
N MET A 1 -11.00 43.97 -47.32
CA MET A 1 -10.17 43.99 -46.10
C MET A 1 -10.46 42.73 -45.30
N ALA A 2 -9.41 42.03 -44.91
CA ALA A 2 -9.44 40.74 -44.24
C ALA A 2 -9.52 40.90 -42.73
N ASP A 3 -10.23 40.02 -42.05
CA ASP A 3 -9.88 39.66 -40.67
C ASP A 3 -10.15 38.17 -40.43
N LYS A 4 -9.05 37.46 -40.17
CA LYS A 4 -8.96 36.04 -39.81
C LYS A 4 -8.86 35.96 -38.28
N PRO A 5 -9.68 35.16 -37.57
CA PRO A 5 -9.30 34.74 -36.24
C PRO A 5 -8.29 33.58 -36.29
N ALA A 6 -7.14 33.78 -35.64
CA ALA A 6 -6.04 32.83 -35.53
C ALA A 6 -6.24 31.81 -34.39
N LEU A 7 -5.74 30.60 -34.61
CA LEU A 7 -5.53 29.52 -33.64
C LEU A 7 -4.84 29.99 -32.35
N ARG A 8 -5.25 29.46 -31.18
CA ARG A 8 -4.30 28.89 -30.19
C ARG A 8 -4.94 27.70 -29.44
N SER A 9 -4.39 26.53 -29.70
CA SER A 9 -4.46 25.34 -28.86
C SER A 9 -3.95 25.65 -27.44
N SER A 10 -4.67 25.19 -26.42
CA SER A 10 -4.16 25.12 -25.04
C SER A 10 -4.57 23.78 -24.43
N THR A 11 -3.67 22.81 -24.61
CA THR A 11 -3.53 21.68 -23.70
C THR A 11 -3.28 22.23 -22.29
N ARG A 12 -4.14 21.87 -21.34
CA ARG A 12 -3.80 21.96 -19.91
C ARG A 12 -4.19 20.65 -19.23
N HIS A 13 -3.18 19.79 -19.08
CA HIS A 13 -3.14 18.75 -18.06
C HIS A 13 -2.72 19.41 -16.74
N GLU A 14 -3.53 19.30 -15.70
CA GLU A 14 -3.13 19.27 -14.27
C GLU A 14 -4.40 18.95 -13.48
N GLN A 15 -4.53 17.72 -12.96
CA GLN A 15 -4.25 17.35 -11.57
C GLN A 15 -5.13 18.09 -10.56
N GLN A 16 -6.06 17.36 -9.94
CA GLN A 16 -6.20 17.23 -8.48
C GLN A 16 -7.49 16.47 -8.14
N GLY A 17 -7.38 15.49 -7.25
CA GLY A 17 -8.54 14.79 -6.69
C GLY A 17 -8.27 13.36 -6.24
N GLU A 18 -7.19 13.14 -5.48
CA GLU A 18 -7.16 12.02 -4.54
C GLU A 18 -8.29 12.19 -3.51
N SER A 19 -8.70 11.07 -2.90
CA SER A 19 -9.70 10.91 -1.83
C SER A 19 -11.10 10.58 -2.36
N SER A 20 -11.75 9.48 -1.99
CA SER A 20 -11.67 8.73 -0.74
C SER A 20 -12.10 7.27 -0.96
N THR A 21 -11.25 6.29 -0.65
CA THR A 21 -11.75 4.96 -0.31
C THR A 21 -12.23 5.01 1.14
N VAL A 22 -13.54 5.23 1.27
CA VAL A 22 -14.28 5.13 2.53
C VAL A 22 -14.11 3.71 3.08
N THR A 23 -13.22 3.54 4.05
CA THR A 23 -13.17 2.30 4.84
C THR A 23 -13.79 2.59 6.19
N LYS A 24 -15.09 2.28 6.31
CA LYS A 24 -15.83 2.30 7.57
C LYS A 24 -15.23 1.24 8.48
N SER A 25 -14.57 1.65 9.56
CA SER A 25 -14.15 0.79 10.66
C SER A 25 -15.34 0.56 11.60
N ASN A 26 -16.04 -0.56 11.43
CA ASN A 26 -16.99 -1.03 12.43
C ASN A 26 -16.29 -2.02 13.36
N GLY A 27 -16.23 -1.69 14.65
CA GLY A 27 -15.50 -2.45 15.65
C GLY A 27 -16.17 -3.76 16.02
N GLN A 28 -15.37 -4.81 16.18
CA GLN A 28 -15.63 -5.96 17.05
C GLN A 28 -14.29 -6.42 17.64
N GLN A 29 -14.21 -6.41 18.97
CA GLN A 29 -13.09 -6.89 19.77
C GLN A 29 -13.21 -8.43 19.88
N GLN A 30 -12.20 -9.17 19.44
CA GLN A 30 -12.05 -10.60 19.72
C GLN A 30 -10.67 -10.87 20.35
N PRO A 31 -10.56 -11.87 21.24
CA PRO A 31 -9.37 -12.11 22.04
C PRO A 31 -8.29 -12.90 21.28
N GLN A 32 -7.04 -12.42 21.37
CA GLN A 32 -5.79 -13.17 21.25
C GLN A 32 -5.60 -14.12 20.05
N GLN A 33 -5.56 -13.57 18.82
CA GLN A 33 -4.44 -13.74 17.87
C GLN A 33 -4.48 -12.50 16.97
N LYS A 34 -3.56 -11.54 17.14
CA LYS A 34 -3.57 -10.29 16.35
C LYS A 34 -3.23 -10.60 14.88
N GLY A 35 -4.26 -10.97 14.13
CA GLY A 35 -4.26 -10.92 12.67
C GLY A 35 -3.89 -9.51 12.19
N LEU A 36 -3.40 -9.45 10.96
CA LEU A 36 -3.08 -8.19 10.30
C LEU A 36 -4.34 -7.32 10.20
N PRO A 37 -4.28 -6.00 10.46
CA PRO A 37 -5.44 -5.09 10.42
C PRO A 37 -5.92 -4.77 9.00
N VAL A 38 -5.56 -5.60 8.03
CA VAL A 38 -5.91 -5.46 6.61
C VAL A 38 -6.72 -6.68 6.17
N PRO A 39 -7.76 -6.49 5.35
CA PRO A 39 -8.46 -7.62 4.74
C PRO A 39 -7.50 -8.32 3.77
N ILE A 40 -7.22 -9.60 4.03
CA ILE A 40 -6.32 -10.43 3.22
C ILE A 40 -7.09 -11.68 2.78
N HIS A 41 -6.79 -12.17 1.57
CA HIS A 41 -7.31 -13.45 1.11
C HIS A 41 -6.86 -14.58 2.07
N PRO A 42 -7.71 -15.59 2.34
CA PRO A 42 -7.36 -16.68 3.25
C PRO A 42 -6.10 -17.46 2.84
N ASP A 43 -5.79 -17.55 1.55
CA ASP A 43 -4.57 -18.23 1.09
C ASP A 43 -3.32 -17.40 1.33
N ASP A 44 -3.39 -16.09 1.10
CA ASP A 44 -2.33 -15.13 1.43
C ASP A 44 -2.08 -15.06 2.95
N ALA A 45 -3.13 -15.23 3.76
CA ALA A 45 -3.01 -15.28 5.22
C ALA A 45 -2.26 -16.53 5.73
N LYS A 46 -2.26 -17.63 4.97
CA LYS A 46 -1.50 -18.85 5.28
C LYS A 46 -0.05 -18.74 4.84
N ASP A 47 0.25 -17.84 3.91
CA ASP A 47 1.61 -17.65 3.41
C ASP A 47 2.46 -16.88 4.45
N LYS A 48 3.46 -17.59 4.98
CA LYS A 48 4.38 -17.07 6.00
C LYS A 48 5.28 -15.97 5.46
N VAL A 49 5.65 -16.04 4.19
CA VAL A 49 6.48 -15.03 3.52
C VAL A 49 5.63 -13.79 3.26
N PHE A 50 4.45 -13.97 2.68
CA PHE A 50 3.54 -12.86 2.39
C PHE A 50 3.14 -12.11 3.66
N THR A 51 2.75 -12.83 4.72
CA THR A 51 2.42 -12.21 6.01
C THR A 51 3.62 -11.50 6.65
N ALA A 52 4.85 -12.00 6.47
CA ALA A 52 6.06 -11.34 6.94
C ALA A 52 6.35 -10.04 6.18
N ILE A 53 6.13 -10.03 4.86
CA ILE A 53 6.22 -8.83 4.02
C ILE A 53 5.21 -7.79 4.48
N LEU A 54 3.94 -8.16 4.66
CA LEU A 54 2.89 -7.28 5.17
C LEU A 54 3.22 -6.70 6.54
N LYS A 55 3.67 -7.54 7.49
CA LYS A 55 4.08 -7.08 8.83
C LYS A 55 5.25 -6.11 8.77
N ALA A 56 6.24 -6.37 7.90
CA ALA A 56 7.38 -5.49 7.70
C ALA A 56 6.97 -4.13 7.10
N LEU A 57 6.13 -4.15 6.08
CA LEU A 57 5.62 -2.94 5.43
C LEU A 57 4.76 -2.10 6.38
N LEU A 58 3.86 -2.72 7.15
CA LEU A 58 3.05 -2.03 8.16
C LEU A 58 3.92 -1.43 9.27
N LYS A 59 4.94 -2.18 9.74
CA LYS A 59 5.85 -1.72 10.79
C LYS A 59 6.64 -0.47 10.36
N MET A 60 7.04 -0.42 9.09
CA MET A 60 7.89 0.64 8.55
C MET A 60 7.10 1.72 7.80
N GLY A 61 5.77 1.57 7.67
CA GLY A 61 4.92 2.51 6.92
C GLY A 61 5.21 2.52 5.41
N ASN A 62 5.26 1.34 4.77
CA ASN A 62 5.60 1.15 3.35
C ASN A 62 6.97 1.72 2.93
N LYS A 63 7.91 1.87 3.87
CA LYS A 63 9.25 2.41 3.60
C LYS A 63 10.33 1.45 3.07
N PRO A 64 10.37 0.14 3.36
CA PRO A 64 11.36 -0.71 2.71
C PRO A 64 10.93 -0.86 1.24
N SER A 65 11.47 0.01 0.41
CA SER A 65 11.14 0.09 -1.02
C SER A 65 11.97 -0.90 -1.85
N SER A 66 13.04 -1.46 -1.27
CA SER A 66 13.90 -2.43 -1.93
C SER A 66 13.75 -3.85 -1.35
N PRO A 67 13.88 -4.90 -2.18
CA PRO A 67 13.86 -6.29 -1.72
C PRO A 67 14.91 -6.58 -0.63
N LYS A 68 16.08 -5.95 -0.73
CA LYS A 68 17.19 -6.09 0.22
C LYS A 68 16.84 -5.53 1.60
N GLU A 69 16.26 -4.33 1.64
CA GLU A 69 15.82 -3.73 2.91
C GLU A 69 14.67 -4.52 3.52
N LEU A 70 13.73 -4.98 2.70
CA LEU A 70 12.61 -5.79 3.16
C LEU A 70 13.08 -7.10 3.81
N ALA A 71 14.02 -7.81 3.18
CA ALA A 71 14.64 -9.01 3.75
C ALA A 71 15.35 -8.70 5.08
N ASN A 72 16.11 -7.61 5.14
CA ASN A 72 16.77 -7.18 6.38
C ASN A 72 15.77 -6.89 7.49
N VAL A 73 14.66 -6.23 7.20
CA VAL A 73 13.58 -5.97 8.16
C VAL A 73 12.94 -7.28 8.61
N ILE A 74 12.61 -8.18 7.69
CA ILE A 74 12.02 -9.49 8.01
C ILE A 74 12.91 -10.30 8.96
N VAL A 75 14.22 -10.34 8.70
CA VAL A 75 15.20 -11.04 9.55
C VAL A 75 15.38 -10.32 10.89
N LYS A 76 15.56 -8.99 10.87
CA LYS A 76 15.77 -8.16 12.07
C LYS A 76 14.63 -8.29 13.08
N TYR A 77 13.39 -8.36 12.59
CA TYR A 77 12.20 -8.50 13.43
C TYR A 77 11.68 -9.94 13.53
N LYS A 78 12.40 -10.92 12.95
CA LYS A 78 12.05 -12.35 12.97
C LYS A 78 10.62 -12.63 12.49
N TYR A 79 10.17 -11.94 11.44
CA TYR A 79 8.84 -12.14 10.90
C TYR A 79 8.71 -13.44 10.10
N ALA A 80 9.80 -13.89 9.47
CA ALA A 80 9.93 -15.19 8.84
C ALA A 80 11.40 -15.63 8.85
N THR A 81 11.62 -16.94 8.79
CA THR A 81 12.95 -17.53 8.57
C THR A 81 13.21 -17.56 7.07
N LEU A 82 14.27 -16.89 6.62
CA LEU A 82 14.77 -16.96 5.24
C LEU A 82 15.91 -17.99 5.24
N GLY A 83 15.73 -19.09 4.51
CA GLY A 83 16.67 -20.21 4.42
C GLY A 83 17.18 -20.39 3.00
#